data_AF-A0A347AMA7-F1
#
_entry.id   AF-A0A347AMA7-F1
#
_cell.length_a   1.000
_cell.length_b   1.000
_cell.length_c   1.000
_cell.angle_alpha   90.00
_cell.angle_beta   90.00
_cell.angle_gamma   90.00
#
_symmetry.space_group_name_H-M   'P 1'
#
loop_
_entity.id
_entity.type
_entity.pdbx_description
1 polymer ?
#
loop_
_entity_poly.entity_id
_entity_poly.type
_entity_poly.pdbx_seq_one_letter_code
_entity_poly.pdbx_strand_id
1 'polypeptide(L)' 'MAKNPIIAAILSFIIPGLGEIYVGKTMMGIVFVIVALILSAAIYMVTFYAWIIYIVLWLYAIYDSYTSAKALE' A
#
# COMPACT_ATOMS: atom_id res chain seq x y z
N MET A 1 14.49 0.33 -15.29
CA MET A 1 14.22 1.78 -15.24
C MET A 1 14.15 2.13 -13.77
N ALA A 2 15.12 2.88 -13.25
CA ALA A 2 15.10 3.30 -11.85
C ALA A 2 13.79 4.07 -11.59
N LYS A 3 12.98 3.55 -10.66
CA LYS A 3 11.68 4.11 -10.27
C LYS A 3 11.93 4.97 -9.03
N ASN A 4 11.41 6.20 -9.01
CA ASN A 4 11.68 7.10 -7.89
C ASN A 4 10.99 6.58 -6.60
N PRO A 5 11.74 6.32 -5.51
CA PRO A 5 11.18 5.78 -4.26
C PRO A 5 10.21 6.70 -3.55
N ILE A 6 10.41 8.01 -3.66
CA ILE A 6 9.52 9.02 -3.07
C ILE A 6 8.18 9.00 -3.82
N ILE A 7 8.21 8.89 -5.16
CA ILE A 7 6.98 8.78 -5.95
C ILE A 7 6.23 7.49 -5.60
N ALA A 8 6.93 6.37 -5.45
CA ALA A 8 6.32 5.11 -5.03
C ALA A 8 5.64 5.23 -3.65
N ALA A 9 6.32 5.83 -2.67
CA ALA A 9 5.77 6.06 -1.34
C ALA A 9 4.54 6.97 -1.36
N ILE A 10 4.55 8.06 -2.13
CA ILE A 10 3.41 8.98 -2.27
C ILE A 10 2.22 8.27 -2.89
N LEU A 11 2.44 7.42 -3.90
CA LEU A 11 1.37 6.64 -4.51
C LEU A 11 0.72 5.69 -3.50
N SER A 12 1.51 4.94 -2.72
CA SER A 12 0.97 4.06 -1.66
C SER A 12 0.36 4.82 -0.50
N PHE A 13 0.80 6.05 -0.23
CA PHE A 13 0.18 6.93 0.76
C PHE A 13 -1.23 7.34 0.34
N ILE A 14 -1.44 7.67 -0.94
CA ILE A 14 -2.76 8.03 -1.46
C ILE A 14 -3.69 6.81 -1.47
N ILE A 15 -3.25 5.69 -2.05
CA ILE A 15 -3.98 4.42 -2.05
C ILE A 15 -2.98 3.28 -1.82
N PRO A 16 -3.14 2.48 -0.74
CA PRO A 16 -2.30 1.30 -0.50
C PRO A 16 -2.24 0.41 -1.74
N GLY A 17 -1.04 0.10 -2.24
CA GLY A 17 -0.84 -0.75 -3.42
C GLY A 17 -0.51 -0.01 -4.73
N LEU A 18 -0.74 1.30 -4.83
CA LEU A 18 -0.40 2.04 -6.06
C LEU A 18 1.11 2.19 -6.27
N GLY A 19 1.89 2.40 -5.21
CA GLY A 19 3.34 2.47 -5.30
C GLY A 19 3.95 1.14 -5.75
N GLU A 20 3.35 0.03 -5.33
CA GLU A 20 3.71 -1.34 -5.71
C GLU A 20 3.43 -1.60 -7.19
N ILE A 21 2.28 -1.15 -7.69
CA ILE A 21 1.99 -1.16 -9.13
C ILE A 21 3.01 -0.29 -9.88
N TYR A 22 3.34 0.88 -9.34
CA TYR A 22 4.33 1.78 -9.95
C TYR A 22 5.70 1.11 -10.08
N VAL A 23 6.19 0.40 -9.07
CA VAL A 23 7.49 -0.30 -9.15
C VAL A 23 7.46 -1.59 -9.96
N GLY A 24 6.30 -1.99 -10.51
CA GLY A 24 6.14 -3.21 -11.30
C GLY A 24 5.73 -4.45 -10.49
N LYS A 25 5.54 -4.31 -9.18
CA LYS A 25 4.97 -5.34 -8.29
C LYS A 25 3.44 -5.36 -8.39
N THR A 26 2.89 -5.46 -9.61
CA THR A 26 1.46 -5.29 -9.89
C THR A 26 0.58 -6.25 -9.09
N MET A 27 0.97 -7.52 -8.98
CA MET A 27 0.18 -8.51 -8.23
C MET A 27 0.09 -8.17 -6.73
N MET A 28 1.20 -7.76 -6.10
CA MET A 28 1.19 -7.31 -4.70
C MET A 28 0.39 -6.03 -4.52
N GLY A 29 0.52 -5.08 -5.44
CA GLY A 29 -0.25 -3.85 -5.40
C GLY A 29 -1.76 -4.08 -5.50
N ILE A 30 -2.20 -4.98 -6.38
CA ILE A 30 -3.62 -5.38 -6.47
C ILE A 30 -4.09 -6.00 -5.15
N VAL A 31 -3.28 -6.87 -4.53
CA VAL A 31 -3.61 -7.47 -3.23
C VAL A 31 -3.78 -6.38 -2.16
N PHE A 32 -2.86 -5.42 -2.06
CA PHE A 32 -2.99 -4.32 -1.11
C PHE A 32 -4.24 -3.48 -1.33
N VAL A 33 -4.57 -3.16 -2.59
CA VAL A 33 -5.79 -2.41 -2.92
C VAL A 33 -7.03 -3.20 -2.47
N ILE A 34 -7.12 -4.49 -2.78
CA ILE A 34 -8.28 -5.32 -2.42
C ILE A 34 -8.41 -5.44 -0.91
N VAL A 35 -7.32 -5.71 -0.19
CA VAL A 35 -7.35 -5.84 1.27
C VAL A 35 -7.70 -4.50 1.92
N ALA A 36 -7.17 -3.38 1.42
CA ALA A 36 -7.52 -2.05 1.90
C ALA A 36 -9.02 -1.74 1.71
N LEU A 37 -9.61 -2.15 0.57
CA LEU A 37 -11.05 -2.01 0.31
C LEU A 37 -11.91 -2.87 1.25
N ILE A 38 -11.49 -4.12 1.52
CA ILE A 38 -12.21 -5.00 2.45
C ILE A 38 -12.15 -4.43 3.87
N LEU A 39 -10.97 -3.98 4.30
CA LEU A 39 -10.77 -3.41 5.63
C LEU A 39 -11.52 -2.09 5.79
N SER A 40 -11.57 -1.24 4.76
CA SER A 40 -12.34 0.01 4.79
C SER A 40 -13.85 -0.24 4.87
N ALA A 41 -14.36 -1.29 4.24
CA ALA A 41 -15.75 -1.72 4.43
C ALA A 41 -15.98 -2.29 5.85
N ALA A 42 -15.03 -3.08 6.37
CA ALA A 42 -15.13 -3.70 7.69
C ALA A 42 -15.03 -2.70 8.86
N ILE A 43 -14.40 -1.54 8.63
CA ILE A 43 -14.36 -0.43 9.59
C ILE A 43 -15.77 -0.04 10.06
N TYR A 44 -16.76 -0.06 9.18
CA TYR A 44 -18.14 0.30 9.50
C TYR A 44 -18.88 -0.78 10.32
N MET A 45 -18.35 -2.00 10.41
CA MET A 45 -18.98 -3.12 11.11
C MET A 45 -18.28 -3.55 12.42
N VAL A 46 -16.94 -3.43 12.49
CA VAL A 46 -16.12 -3.98 13.60
C VAL A 46 -15.30 -2.88 14.35
N THR A 47 -15.49 -1.63 13.93
CA THR A 47 -15.20 -0.30 14.53
C THR A 47 -13.83 0.02 15.13
N PHE A 48 -13.14 -0.81 15.93
CA PHE A 48 -11.85 -0.41 16.53
C PHE A 48 -10.68 -1.24 15.99
N TYR A 49 -10.82 -2.55 15.97
CA TYR A 49 -9.75 -3.46 15.53
C TYR A 49 -9.46 -3.32 14.03
N ALA A 50 -10.49 -3.09 13.21
CA ALA A 50 -10.35 -2.91 11.77
C ALA A 50 -9.53 -1.65 11.41
N TRP A 51 -9.66 -0.57 12.19
CA TRP A 51 -8.88 0.65 11.99
C TRP A 51 -7.39 0.44 12.27
N ILE A 52 -7.06 -0.27 13.36
CA ILE A 52 -5.66 -0.56 13.69
C ILE A 52 -5.02 -1.38 12.58
N ILE A 53 -5.71 -2.44 12.12
CA ILE A 53 -5.20 -3.31 11.04
C ILE A 53 -5.05 -2.51 9.74
N TYR A 54 -6.02 -1.65 9.42
CA TYR A 54 -5.96 -0.80 8.23
C TYR A 54 -4.75 0.15 8.27
N ILE A 55 -4.50 0.83 9.40
CA ILE A 55 -3.36 1.74 9.57
C ILE A 55 -2.04 0.98 9.44
N VAL A 56 -1.92 -0.20 10.06
CA VAL A 56 -0.72 -1.03 9.95
C VAL A 56 -0.46 -1.45 8.50
N LEU A 57 -1.50 -1.89 7.79
CA LEU A 57 -1.38 -2.27 6.38
C LEU A 57 -1.00 -1.07 5.51
N TRP A 58 -1.59 0.10 5.77
CA TRP A 58 -1.30 1.32 5.03
C TRP A 58 0.16 1.76 5.19
N LEU A 59 0.66 1.80 6.42
CA LEU A 59 2.07 2.10 6.70
C LEU A 59 3.00 1.05 6.06
N TYR A 60 2.61 -0.22 6.10
CA TYR A 60 3.38 -1.29 5.46
C TYR A 60 3.44 -1.13 3.94
N ALA A 61 2.34 -0.77 3.27
CA ALA A 61 2.34 -0.51 1.82
C ALA A 61 3.25 0.67 1.44
N ILE A 62 3.25 1.75 2.23
CA ILE A 62 4.16 2.88 2.01
C ILE A 62 5.63 2.43 2.14
N TYR A 63 5.92 1.62 3.15
CA TYR A 63 7.26 1.07 3.36
C TYR A 63 7.69 0.09 2.26
N ASP A 64 6.82 -0.85 1.87
CA ASP A 64 7.12 -1.83 0.82
C ASP A 64 7.35 -1.14 -0.53
N SER A 65 6.52 -0.16 -0.91
CA SER A 65 6.70 0.55 -2.17
C SER A 65 7.97 1.40 -2.20
N TYR A 66 8.31 2.08 -1.11
CA TYR A 66 9.56 2.84 -0.99
C TYR A 66 10.78 1.93 -1.09
N THR A 67 10.82 0.86 -0.29
CA THR A 67 11.96 -0.06 -0.27
C THR A 67 12.11 -0.83 -1.58
N SER A 68 11.00 -1.22 -2.20
CA SER A 68 11.00 -1.88 -3.51
C SER A 68 11.48 -0.96 -4.61
N ALA A 69 11.07 0.32 -4.60
CA ALA A 69 11.57 1.30 -5.56
C ALA A 69 13.07 1.54 -5.37
N LYS A 70 13.52 1.68 -4.11
CA LYS A 70 14.92 1.88 -3.77
C LYS A 70 15.80 0.69 -4.15
N ALA A 71 15.27 -0.53 -4.10
CA ALA A 71 15.95 -1.74 -4.55
C ALA A 71 16.07 -1.82 -6.08
N LEU A 72 15.32 -1.01 -6.83
CA LEU A 72 15.32 -0.93 -8.29
C LEU A 72 16.12 0.28 -8.84
N GLU A 73 16.64 1.13 -7.95
CA GLU A 73 17.61 2.20 -8.28
C GLU A 73 18.99 1.60 -8.54
#